data_AF-U2A9S5-F1
#
_entry.id   AF-U2A9S5-F1
#
_cell.length_a   1.000
_cell.length_b   1.000
_cell.length_c   1.000
_cell.angle_alpha   90.00
_cell.angle_beta   90.00
_cell.angle_gamma   90.00
#
_symmetry.space_group_name_H-M   'P 1'
#
loop_
_entity.id
_entity.type
_entity.pdbx_description
1 polymer ?
#
loop_
_entity_poly.entity_id
_entity_poly.type
_entity_poly.pdbx_seq_one_letter_code
_entity_poly.pdbx_strand_id
1 'polypeptide(L)'
;MEEKYPIWKFKLSDVCYQIATENNINSLATYMKQNSLKNLIFISDFEKPAWNSYIMPNLTEFDFIEKLSVHWTNIKDINEIHKCTSIRNLSLDNDDKTYIDFSKFPYIEHFVSWNRKGIENVWDIPTITDLTVAGLNRKQFPKNTNCLYTTKRLRILKTPLETLSFLEGNTSIKYLELSDFSKIKSLKEVGTLQQLEYLYIKANNVSDFSFLKDLSSLKTLFIISKVAEFSFEYFENMPQLERIALSGNKDIQRFNLELKLTKNIV
;
A
#
# COMPACT_ATOMS: atom_id res chain seq x y z
N MET A 1 23.75 -28.55 -0.07
CA MET A 1 23.63 -28.12 1.34
C MET A 1 22.80 -26.86 1.32
N GLU A 2 21.64 -26.85 1.97
CA GLU A 2 20.87 -25.61 2.11
C GLU A 2 21.68 -24.59 2.89
N GLU A 3 21.66 -23.34 2.44
CA GLU A 3 22.31 -22.22 3.10
C GLU A 3 21.69 -22.03 4.50
N LYS A 4 22.53 -22.01 5.54
CA LYS A 4 22.06 -21.94 6.94
C LYS A 4 21.23 -20.68 7.24
N TYR A 5 21.54 -19.57 6.56
CA TYR A 5 20.86 -18.28 6.73
C TYR A 5 20.51 -17.71 5.34
N PRO A 6 19.48 -18.28 4.69
CA PRO A 6 19.14 -17.92 3.32
C PRO A 6 18.51 -16.53 3.24
N ILE A 7 18.64 -15.89 2.08
CA ILE A 7 18.17 -14.52 1.83
C ILE A 7 17.05 -14.46 0.80
N TRP A 8 16.14 -13.50 0.96
CA TRP A 8 15.10 -13.18 -0.01
C TRP A 8 15.23 -11.76 -0.54
N LYS A 9 14.97 -11.58 -1.85
CA LYS A 9 14.94 -10.29 -2.54
C LYS A 9 13.70 -10.22 -3.44
N PHE A 10 12.93 -9.14 -3.34
CA PHE A 10 11.84 -8.88 -4.29
C PHE A 10 12.42 -8.39 -5.63
N LYS A 11 11.81 -8.80 -6.76
CA LYS A 11 12.34 -8.57 -8.12
C LYS A 11 12.73 -7.12 -8.45
N LEU A 12 12.07 -6.14 -7.85
CA LEU A 12 12.28 -4.70 -8.09
C LEU A 12 12.79 -3.94 -6.85
N SER A 13 13.30 -4.64 -5.84
CA SER A 13 13.78 -4.05 -4.59
C SER A 13 15.19 -4.52 -4.30
N ASP A 14 16.09 -3.61 -3.94
CA ASP A 14 17.44 -3.94 -3.48
C ASP A 14 17.50 -4.37 -2.00
N VAL A 15 16.36 -4.39 -1.32
CA VAL A 15 16.27 -4.83 0.08
C VAL A 15 16.34 -6.35 0.18
N CYS A 16 17.35 -6.84 0.90
CA CYS A 16 17.47 -8.25 1.27
C CYS A 16 16.83 -8.52 2.65
N TYR A 17 16.22 -9.69 2.79
CA TYR A 17 15.63 -10.19 4.04
C TYR A 17 16.27 -11.53 4.42
N GLN A 18 16.47 -11.75 5.72
CA GLN A 18 16.80 -13.08 6.22
C GLN A 18 15.53 -13.91 6.30
N ILE A 19 15.57 -15.11 5.70
CA ILE A 19 14.45 -16.03 5.72
C ILE A 19 14.48 -16.82 7.04
N ALA A 20 13.40 -16.71 7.80
CA ALA A 20 13.17 -17.59 8.94
C ALA A 20 12.80 -19.00 8.46
N THR A 21 13.50 -20.00 8.96
CA THR A 21 13.21 -21.42 8.72
C THR A 21 13.20 -22.20 10.02
N GLU A 22 12.56 -23.36 10.05
CA GLU A 22 12.56 -24.24 11.22
C GLU A 22 13.99 -24.65 11.64
N ASN A 23 14.91 -24.73 10.68
CA ASN A 23 16.30 -25.12 10.91
C ASN A 23 17.17 -23.99 11.49
N ASN A 24 16.81 -22.71 11.27
CA ASN A 24 17.67 -21.59 11.67
C ASN A 24 17.12 -20.75 12.83
N ILE A 25 15.82 -20.80 13.10
CA ILE A 25 15.11 -19.84 13.96
C ILE A 25 15.72 -19.69 15.36
N ASN A 26 16.21 -20.79 15.95
CA ASN A 26 16.80 -20.81 17.29
C ASN A 26 18.13 -20.04 17.40
N SER A 27 18.82 -19.79 16.28
CA SER A 27 20.09 -19.06 16.23
C SER A 27 20.05 -17.80 15.36
N LEU A 28 18.95 -17.60 14.64
CA LEU A 28 18.83 -16.55 13.63
C LEU A 28 18.91 -15.15 14.24
N ALA A 29 18.24 -14.90 15.37
CA ALA A 29 18.30 -13.60 16.06
C ALA A 29 19.74 -13.22 16.41
N THR A 30 20.50 -14.14 17.01
CA THR A 30 21.92 -13.91 17.37
C THR A 30 22.76 -13.61 16.13
N TYR A 31 22.61 -14.40 15.07
CA TYR A 31 23.32 -14.19 13.82
C TYR A 31 22.99 -12.83 13.19
N MET A 32 21.71 -12.45 13.15
CA MET A 32 21.27 -11.16 12.64
C MET A 32 21.83 -9.99 13.46
N LYS A 33 21.82 -10.09 14.80
CA LYS A 33 22.44 -9.09 15.70
C LYS A 33 23.93 -8.93 15.41
N GLN A 34 24.68 -10.02 15.30
CA GLN A 34 26.13 -10.00 15.02
C GLN A 34 26.48 -9.38 13.66
N ASN A 35 25.58 -9.48 12.69
CA ASN A 35 25.78 -8.99 11.32
C ASN A 35 25.01 -7.70 11.03
N SER A 36 24.41 -7.06 12.05
CA SER A 36 23.61 -5.84 11.91
C SER A 36 22.47 -5.95 10.88
N LEU A 37 21.89 -7.14 10.72
CA LEU A 37 20.81 -7.41 9.78
C LEU A 37 19.46 -7.15 10.47
N LYS A 38 18.58 -6.34 9.87
CA LYS A 38 17.33 -5.90 10.51
C LYS A 38 16.05 -6.28 9.77
N ASN A 39 16.18 -7.06 8.71
CA ASN A 39 15.09 -7.41 7.82
C ASN A 39 14.80 -8.91 7.94
N LEU A 40 13.61 -9.27 8.41
CA LEU A 40 13.16 -10.64 8.60
C LEU A 40 11.98 -10.94 7.67
N ILE A 41 11.97 -12.12 7.05
CA ILE A 41 10.83 -12.60 6.29
C ILE A 41 10.42 -14.01 6.70
N PHE A 42 9.12 -14.21 6.85
CA PHE A 42 8.46 -15.49 6.86
C PHE A 42 7.77 -15.66 5.51
N ILE A 43 8.15 -16.72 4.80
CA ILE A 43 7.57 -17.10 3.50
C ILE A 43 7.45 -18.61 3.46
N SER A 44 6.42 -19.16 2.82
CA SER A 44 6.35 -20.60 2.50
C SER A 44 6.76 -20.83 1.05
N ASP A 45 7.57 -21.85 0.83
CA ASP A 45 8.03 -22.32 -0.47
C ASP A 45 8.39 -23.81 -0.30
N PHE A 46 8.07 -24.63 -1.32
CA PHE A 46 8.40 -26.04 -1.33
C PHE A 46 9.76 -26.32 -1.99
N GLU A 47 10.29 -25.38 -2.77
CA GLU A 47 11.52 -25.54 -3.55
C GLU A 47 12.73 -24.85 -2.92
N LYS A 48 12.53 -24.02 -1.89
CA LYS A 48 13.57 -23.23 -1.22
C LYS A 48 13.44 -23.31 0.31
N PRO A 49 14.52 -23.03 1.05
CA PRO A 49 14.44 -22.89 2.50
C PRO A 49 13.40 -21.83 2.88
N ALA A 50 12.40 -22.23 3.64
CA ALA A 50 11.20 -21.44 3.93
C ALA A 50 10.57 -21.85 5.27
N TRP A 51 9.58 -21.08 5.73
CA TRP A 51 8.75 -21.40 6.88
C TRP A 51 7.52 -22.19 6.44
N ASN A 52 7.45 -23.48 6.77
CA ASN A 52 6.35 -24.36 6.36
C ASN A 52 5.41 -24.78 7.52
N SER A 53 5.68 -24.31 8.74
CA SER A 53 4.83 -24.53 9.91
C SER A 53 3.62 -23.59 9.95
N TYR A 54 2.53 -24.07 10.55
CA TYR A 54 1.31 -23.32 10.84
C TYR A 54 1.43 -22.40 12.07
N ILE A 55 2.50 -22.54 12.84
CA ILE A 55 2.73 -21.84 14.11
C ILE A 55 3.86 -20.84 13.89
N MET A 56 3.65 -19.58 14.29
CA MET A 56 4.72 -18.59 14.32
C MET A 56 5.69 -18.91 15.47
N PRO A 57 7.02 -18.85 15.27
CA PRO A 57 7.96 -19.13 16.35
C PRO A 57 7.96 -18.00 17.38
N ASN A 58 8.59 -18.26 18.53
CA ASN A 58 8.81 -17.22 19.52
C ASN A 58 9.72 -16.10 18.95
N LEU A 59 9.23 -14.85 18.97
CA LEU A 59 9.96 -13.69 18.45
C LEU A 59 10.55 -12.75 19.52
N THR A 60 10.63 -13.17 20.79
CA THR A 60 11.14 -12.32 21.89
C THR A 60 12.53 -11.76 21.60
N GLU A 61 13.41 -12.54 20.96
CA GLU A 61 14.78 -12.13 20.64
C GLU A 61 14.91 -11.22 19.40
N PHE A 62 13.81 -10.93 18.72
CA PHE A 62 13.76 -10.16 17.46
C PHE A 62 13.26 -8.71 17.65
N ASP A 63 13.27 -8.19 18.87
CA ASP A 63 12.88 -6.80 19.19
C ASP A 63 13.62 -5.71 18.40
N PHE A 64 14.80 -6.02 17.87
CA PHE A 64 15.68 -5.14 17.10
C PHE A 64 15.38 -5.05 15.60
N ILE A 65 14.50 -5.91 15.04
CA ILE A 65 14.22 -5.89 13.61
C ILE A 65 13.41 -4.63 13.24
N GLU A 66 13.73 -4.05 12.09
CA GLU A 66 13.06 -2.85 11.59
C GLU A 66 12.10 -3.17 10.44
N LYS A 67 12.30 -4.29 9.74
CA LYS A 67 11.43 -4.73 8.66
C LYS A 67 11.01 -6.17 8.86
N LEU A 68 9.69 -6.40 8.83
CA LEU A 68 9.10 -7.72 8.93
C LEU A 68 8.14 -7.94 7.76
N SER A 69 8.27 -9.08 7.10
CA SER A 69 7.30 -9.56 6.10
C SER A 69 6.80 -10.96 6.45
N VAL A 70 5.49 -11.18 6.38
CA VAL A 70 4.85 -12.49 6.57
C VAL A 70 3.98 -12.76 5.34
N HIS A 71 4.52 -13.50 4.37
CA HIS A 71 3.94 -13.64 3.02
C HIS A 71 3.70 -15.10 2.67
N TRP A 72 2.52 -15.40 2.13
CA TRP A 72 2.16 -16.72 1.58
C TRP A 72 2.40 -17.86 2.55
N THR A 73 2.28 -17.60 3.85
CA THR A 73 2.46 -18.61 4.88
C THR A 73 1.13 -19.24 5.28
N ASN A 74 1.21 -20.46 5.78
CA ASN A 74 0.06 -21.14 6.41
C ASN A 74 -0.12 -20.76 7.89
N ILE A 75 0.66 -19.82 8.42
CA ILE A 75 0.59 -19.39 9.82
C ILE A 75 -0.83 -18.90 10.12
N LYS A 76 -1.44 -19.43 11.18
CA LYS A 76 -2.84 -19.10 11.56
C LYS A 76 -2.94 -18.04 12.65
N ASP A 77 -1.85 -17.80 13.35
CA ASP A 77 -1.72 -16.76 14.37
C ASP A 77 -0.34 -16.13 14.29
N ILE A 78 -0.29 -14.82 14.06
CA ILE A 78 0.94 -14.04 14.02
C ILE A 78 1.16 -13.17 15.25
N ASN A 79 0.49 -13.41 16.38
CA ASN A 79 0.54 -12.53 17.56
C ASN A 79 1.96 -12.29 18.09
N GLU A 80 2.88 -13.22 17.82
CA GLU A 80 4.31 -13.10 18.11
C GLU A 80 4.98 -11.87 17.49
N ILE A 81 4.46 -11.32 16.39
CA ILE A 81 5.03 -10.11 15.78
C ILE A 81 5.01 -8.90 16.71
N HIS A 82 4.11 -8.86 17.69
CA HIS A 82 4.02 -7.77 18.67
C HIS A 82 5.23 -7.70 19.61
N LYS A 83 6.11 -8.71 19.61
CA LYS A 83 7.39 -8.70 20.32
C LYS A 83 8.47 -7.92 19.57
N CYS A 84 8.30 -7.73 18.26
CA CYS A 84 9.22 -6.98 17.40
C CYS A 84 8.93 -5.47 17.48
N THR A 85 9.33 -4.83 18.58
CA THR A 85 8.91 -3.46 18.92
C THR A 85 9.63 -2.36 18.11
N SER A 86 10.74 -2.66 17.44
CA SER A 86 11.48 -1.69 16.60
C SER A 86 11.00 -1.62 15.15
N ILE A 87 9.88 -2.27 14.81
CA ILE A 87 9.37 -2.32 13.45
C ILE A 87 9.05 -0.92 12.92
N ARG A 88 9.60 -0.63 11.73
CA ARG A 88 9.29 0.53 10.89
C ARG A 88 8.50 0.14 9.64
N ASN A 89 8.78 -1.05 9.10
CA ASN A 89 8.12 -1.56 7.90
C ASN A 89 7.50 -2.91 8.18
N LEU A 90 6.18 -3.01 8.06
CA LEU A 90 5.44 -4.25 8.25
C LEU A 90 4.64 -4.59 6.99
N SER A 91 4.86 -5.79 6.46
CA SER A 91 4.14 -6.31 5.30
C SER A 91 3.49 -7.66 5.60
N LEU A 92 2.17 -7.72 5.42
CA LEU A 92 1.36 -8.89 5.74
C LEU A 92 0.56 -9.33 4.50
N ASP A 93 0.87 -10.51 3.99
CA ASP A 93 0.17 -11.13 2.86
C ASP A 93 -0.03 -12.62 3.15
N ASN A 94 -0.92 -12.92 4.09
CA ASN A 94 -1.26 -14.28 4.47
C ASN A 94 -2.71 -14.35 4.99
N ASP A 95 -3.23 -15.58 5.12
CA ASP A 95 -4.65 -15.81 5.40
C ASP A 95 -5.02 -15.78 6.89
N ASP A 96 -4.10 -15.33 7.76
CA ASP A 96 -4.38 -15.24 9.20
C ASP A 96 -5.34 -14.06 9.54
N LYS A 97 -5.90 -14.12 10.75
CA LYS A 97 -6.93 -13.17 11.22
C LYS A 97 -6.56 -12.52 12.55
N THR A 98 -5.30 -12.59 12.96
CA THR A 98 -4.82 -12.00 14.22
C THR A 98 -5.07 -10.50 14.21
N TYR A 99 -5.68 -9.99 15.27
CA TYR A 99 -5.78 -8.55 15.48
C TYR A 99 -4.40 -7.94 15.73
N ILE A 100 -4.10 -6.84 15.06
CA ILE A 100 -2.83 -6.14 15.17
C ILE A 100 -2.99 -4.94 16.11
N ASP A 101 -2.36 -5.05 17.27
CA ASP A 101 -2.24 -3.95 18.22
C ASP A 101 -1.08 -3.04 17.80
N PHE A 102 -1.41 -2.00 17.02
CA PHE A 102 -0.42 -1.04 16.56
C PHE A 102 0.23 -0.20 17.67
N SER A 103 -0.29 -0.21 18.90
CA SER A 103 0.40 0.42 20.04
C SER A 103 1.74 -0.25 20.37
N LYS A 104 1.95 -1.49 19.88
CA LYS A 104 3.21 -2.23 19.99
C LYS A 104 4.24 -1.86 18.92
N PHE A 105 3.87 -1.04 17.94
CA PHE A 105 4.75 -0.60 16.85
C PHE A 105 4.88 0.93 16.84
N PRO A 106 5.52 1.53 17.85
CA PRO A 106 5.60 2.99 17.99
C PRO A 106 6.40 3.70 16.90
N TYR A 107 7.14 2.96 16.07
CA TYR A 107 7.98 3.49 14.98
C TYR A 107 7.49 3.12 13.59
N ILE A 108 6.27 2.57 13.44
CA ILE A 108 5.79 2.09 12.15
C ILE A 108 5.57 3.24 11.16
N GLU A 109 6.28 3.21 10.03
CA GLU A 109 6.25 4.24 9.00
C GLU A 109 5.60 3.72 7.72
N HIS A 110 5.78 2.42 7.44
CA HIS A 110 5.33 1.76 6.23
C HIS A 110 4.51 0.52 6.57
N PHE A 111 3.27 0.46 6.09
CA PHE A 111 2.40 -0.69 6.27
C PHE A 111 1.80 -1.17 4.95
N VAL A 112 1.92 -2.46 4.69
CA VAL A 112 1.33 -3.13 3.52
C VAL A 112 0.51 -4.32 4.00
N SER A 113 -0.76 -4.39 3.63
CA SER A 113 -1.57 -5.59 3.90
C SER A 113 -2.50 -5.99 2.74
N TRP A 114 -2.73 -7.30 2.62
CA TRP A 114 -3.62 -7.90 1.63
C TRP A 114 -4.70 -8.75 2.30
N ASN A 115 -5.96 -8.51 1.92
CA ASN A 115 -7.16 -9.29 2.31
C ASN A 115 -7.33 -9.54 3.83
N ARG A 116 -6.77 -8.66 4.67
CA ARG A 116 -6.64 -8.88 6.11
C ARG A 116 -7.77 -8.27 6.93
N LYS A 117 -8.16 -8.94 8.02
CA LYS A 117 -8.99 -8.41 9.12
C LYS A 117 -8.13 -8.09 10.35
N GLY A 118 -8.66 -7.32 11.30
CA GLY A 118 -7.92 -7.05 12.54
C GLY A 118 -6.90 -5.91 12.41
N ILE A 119 -7.15 -4.98 11.49
CA ILE A 119 -6.33 -3.79 11.24
C ILE A 119 -7.19 -2.51 11.21
N GLU A 120 -8.34 -2.54 11.87
CA GLU A 120 -9.36 -1.49 11.82
C GLU A 120 -8.84 -0.12 12.30
N ASN A 121 -7.81 -0.09 13.15
CA ASN A 121 -7.22 1.13 13.69
C ASN A 121 -6.00 1.65 12.89
N VAL A 122 -5.72 1.09 11.70
CA VAL A 122 -4.54 1.48 10.91
C VAL A 122 -4.58 2.95 10.43
N TRP A 123 -5.78 3.52 10.32
CA TRP A 123 -6.02 4.83 9.72
C TRP A 123 -5.59 6.01 10.59
N ASP A 124 -5.50 5.79 11.91
CA ASP A 124 -5.27 6.86 12.90
C ASP A 124 -3.83 6.85 13.44
N ILE A 125 -2.94 6.06 12.84
CA ILE A 125 -1.57 5.87 13.33
C ILE A 125 -0.69 7.08 12.96
N PRO A 126 -0.14 7.81 13.94
CA PRO A 126 0.62 9.06 13.70
C PRO A 126 1.87 8.89 12.87
N THR A 127 2.47 7.72 12.90
CA THR A 127 3.79 7.50 12.31
C THR A 127 3.71 7.00 10.86
N ILE A 128 2.52 6.56 10.38
CA ILE A 128 2.39 5.97 9.05
C ILE A 128 2.46 7.05 7.96
N THR A 129 3.54 6.99 7.20
CA THR A 129 3.77 7.86 6.03
C THR A 129 3.44 7.17 4.70
N ASP A 130 3.46 5.84 4.68
CA ASP A 130 3.15 5.02 3.50
C ASP A 130 2.22 3.86 3.87
N LEU A 131 1.00 3.92 3.34
CA LEU A 131 -0.05 2.95 3.61
C LEU A 131 -0.51 2.30 2.32
N THR A 132 -0.37 0.97 2.23
CA THR A 132 -0.96 0.15 1.19
C THR A 132 -1.90 -0.88 1.80
N VAL A 133 -3.17 -0.83 1.41
CA VAL A 133 -4.17 -1.81 1.85
C VAL A 133 -4.94 -2.35 0.66
N ALA A 134 -5.12 -3.67 0.64
CA ALA A 134 -5.85 -4.34 -0.41
C ALA A 134 -6.92 -5.27 0.14
N GLY A 135 -8.06 -5.37 -0.54
CA GLY A 135 -9.10 -6.33 -0.20
C GLY A 135 -9.84 -6.08 1.12
N LEU A 136 -9.72 -4.87 1.70
CA LEU A 136 -10.47 -4.51 2.91
C LEU A 136 -11.98 -4.51 2.65
N ASN A 137 -12.76 -4.92 3.64
CA ASN A 137 -14.20 -4.82 3.60
C ASN A 137 -14.69 -3.42 4.02
N ARG A 138 -15.93 -3.07 3.67
CA ARG A 138 -16.52 -1.74 3.93
C ARG A 138 -16.46 -1.30 5.40
N LYS A 139 -16.56 -2.23 6.36
CA LYS A 139 -16.59 -1.89 7.80
C LYS A 139 -15.21 -1.53 8.37
N GLN A 140 -14.14 -1.84 7.64
CA GLN A 140 -12.78 -1.57 8.08
C GLN A 140 -12.32 -0.15 7.74
N PHE A 141 -13.05 0.58 6.89
CA PHE A 141 -12.74 1.97 6.59
C PHE A 141 -13.24 2.90 7.70
N PRO A 142 -12.49 3.96 8.01
CA PRO A 142 -12.86 4.89 9.06
C PRO A 142 -14.13 5.65 8.64
N LYS A 143 -14.99 5.94 9.62
CA LYS A 143 -16.24 6.68 9.39
C LYS A 143 -16.05 8.19 9.57
N ASN A 144 -15.03 8.58 10.32
CA ASN A 144 -14.63 9.95 10.58
C ASN A 144 -13.73 10.48 9.46
N THR A 145 -13.82 11.79 9.24
CA THR A 145 -12.82 12.59 8.55
C THR A 145 -11.68 12.90 9.55
N ASN A 146 -10.49 13.31 9.10
CA ASN A 146 -9.25 13.54 9.89
C ASN A 146 -8.38 12.32 10.24
N CYS A 147 -8.50 11.22 9.51
CA CYS A 147 -7.50 10.15 9.54
C CYS A 147 -6.31 10.47 8.62
N LEU A 148 -5.25 9.64 8.63
CA LEU A 148 -4.14 9.70 7.67
C LEU A 148 -3.35 11.04 7.65
N TYR A 149 -3.30 11.77 8.76
CA TYR A 149 -2.73 13.13 8.83
C TYR A 149 -1.22 13.22 8.56
N THR A 150 -0.48 12.11 8.67
CA THR A 150 0.95 12.02 8.30
C THR A 150 1.19 11.23 7.02
N THR A 151 0.17 10.57 6.47
CA THR A 151 0.30 9.70 5.32
C THR A 151 0.56 10.51 4.06
N LYS A 152 1.71 10.27 3.42
CA LYS A 152 2.13 10.93 2.18
C LYS A 152 1.84 10.06 0.97
N ARG A 153 1.91 8.73 1.14
CA ARG A 153 1.61 7.74 0.10
C ARG A 153 0.46 6.85 0.57
N LEU A 154 -0.61 6.83 -0.21
CA LEU A 154 -1.76 5.98 0.04
C LEU A 154 -2.07 5.13 -1.19
N ARG A 155 -2.19 3.82 -1.00
CA ARG A 155 -2.64 2.88 -2.02
C ARG A 155 -3.80 2.06 -1.47
N ILE A 156 -4.94 2.11 -2.15
CA ILE A 156 -6.12 1.32 -1.81
C ILE A 156 -6.51 0.49 -3.02
N LEU A 157 -6.49 -0.83 -2.85
CA LEU A 157 -6.60 -1.78 -3.96
C LEU A 157 -7.72 -2.79 -3.71
N LYS A 158 -8.48 -3.15 -4.75
CA LYS A 158 -9.42 -4.28 -4.73
C LYS A 158 -10.45 -4.23 -3.59
N THR A 159 -10.94 -3.04 -3.22
CA THR A 159 -11.90 -2.88 -2.11
C THR A 159 -13.32 -2.55 -2.63
N PRO A 160 -14.39 -2.99 -1.94
CA PRO A 160 -15.76 -2.66 -2.30
C PRO A 160 -16.18 -1.31 -1.68
N LEU A 161 -15.33 -0.29 -1.81
CA LEU A 161 -15.61 1.06 -1.34
C LEU A 161 -16.74 1.70 -2.14
N GLU A 162 -17.60 2.45 -1.45
CA GLU A 162 -18.69 3.22 -2.07
C GLU A 162 -18.37 4.74 -2.09
N THR A 163 -17.54 5.20 -1.16
CA THR A 163 -17.15 6.61 -0.99
C THR A 163 -15.71 6.70 -0.47
N LEU A 164 -15.07 7.85 -0.69
CA LEU A 164 -13.76 8.23 -0.17
C LEU A 164 -13.87 9.34 0.88
N SER A 165 -14.99 9.44 1.60
CA SER A 165 -15.22 10.49 2.61
C SER A 165 -14.10 10.62 3.63
N PHE A 166 -13.40 9.53 3.96
CA PHE A 166 -12.26 9.55 4.88
C PHE A 166 -11.04 10.35 4.37
N LEU A 167 -10.98 10.67 3.06
CA LEU A 167 -9.96 11.54 2.47
C LEU A 167 -10.28 13.03 2.63
N GLU A 168 -11.51 13.39 2.97
CA GLU A 168 -11.93 14.78 3.09
C GLU A 168 -11.10 15.51 4.15
N GLY A 169 -10.55 16.66 3.76
CA GLY A 169 -9.68 17.47 4.62
C GLY A 169 -8.25 16.95 4.77
N ASN A 170 -7.85 15.88 4.07
CA ASN A 170 -6.47 15.43 4.12
C ASN A 170 -5.52 16.42 3.41
N THR A 171 -4.48 16.85 4.13
CA THR A 171 -3.50 17.82 3.64
C THR A 171 -2.10 17.24 3.41
N SER A 172 -1.90 15.93 3.63
CA SER A 172 -0.57 15.31 3.63
C SER A 172 -0.31 14.41 2.42
N ILE A 173 -1.36 13.84 1.80
CA ILE A 173 -1.23 12.88 0.71
C ILE A 173 -0.66 13.57 -0.53
N LYS A 174 0.47 13.03 -1.01
CA LYS A 174 1.16 13.44 -2.23
C LYS A 174 1.11 12.39 -3.33
N TYR A 175 0.95 11.12 -2.94
CA TYR A 175 0.81 9.99 -3.86
C TYR A 175 -0.47 9.23 -3.50
N LEU A 176 -1.36 9.09 -4.48
CA LEU A 176 -2.59 8.33 -4.34
C LEU A 176 -2.71 7.31 -5.45
N GLU A 177 -2.91 6.05 -5.06
CA GLU A 177 -3.27 4.97 -5.96
C GLU A 177 -4.60 4.34 -5.54
N LEU A 178 -5.52 4.34 -6.49
CA LEU A 178 -6.88 3.86 -6.33
C LEU A 178 -7.12 2.83 -7.44
N SER A 179 -7.15 1.53 -7.11
CA SER A 179 -7.30 0.48 -8.13
C SER A 179 -8.36 -0.57 -7.80
N ASP A 180 -9.08 -1.01 -8.83
CA ASP A 180 -9.95 -2.20 -8.81
C ASP A 180 -11.12 -2.12 -7.81
N PHE A 181 -11.73 -0.94 -7.66
CA PHE A 181 -12.96 -0.82 -6.86
C PHE A 181 -14.16 -1.37 -7.62
N SER A 182 -14.96 -2.17 -6.92
CA SER A 182 -16.18 -2.76 -7.48
C SER A 182 -17.42 -1.89 -7.30
N LYS A 183 -17.45 -1.01 -6.28
CA LYS A 183 -18.67 -0.28 -5.88
C LYS A 183 -18.58 1.24 -5.97
N ILE A 184 -17.38 1.81 -6.16
CA ILE A 184 -17.21 3.26 -6.17
C ILE A 184 -17.82 3.86 -7.44
N LYS A 185 -18.56 4.96 -7.27
CA LYS A 185 -19.24 5.67 -8.37
C LYS A 185 -18.81 7.12 -8.54
N SER A 186 -18.24 7.72 -7.50
CA SER A 186 -17.71 9.08 -7.52
C SER A 186 -16.36 9.11 -6.82
N LEU A 187 -15.48 9.98 -7.31
CA LEU A 187 -14.15 10.25 -6.76
C LEU A 187 -14.00 11.73 -6.37
N LYS A 188 -15.11 12.45 -6.16
CA LYS A 188 -15.11 13.89 -5.89
C LYS A 188 -14.19 14.27 -4.71
N GLU A 189 -14.09 13.43 -3.69
CA GLU A 189 -13.27 13.69 -2.50
C GLU A 189 -11.77 13.75 -2.84
N VAL A 190 -11.33 13.13 -3.95
CA VAL A 190 -9.96 13.24 -4.44
C VAL A 190 -9.61 14.68 -4.78
N GLY A 191 -10.55 15.48 -5.30
CA GLY A 191 -10.35 16.90 -5.62
C GLY A 191 -9.97 17.77 -4.41
N THR A 192 -10.20 17.27 -3.19
CA THR A 192 -9.81 17.99 -1.96
C THR A 192 -8.32 17.87 -1.63
N LEU A 193 -7.58 16.99 -2.29
CA LEU A 193 -6.17 16.68 -2.00
C LEU A 193 -5.22 17.69 -2.67
N GLN A 194 -5.14 18.91 -2.11
CA GLN A 194 -4.41 20.04 -2.71
C GLN A 194 -2.88 19.83 -2.82
N GLN A 195 -2.31 18.89 -2.07
CA GLN A 195 -0.89 18.53 -2.12
C GLN A 195 -0.59 17.33 -3.03
N LEU A 196 -1.60 16.80 -3.74
CA LEU A 196 -1.45 15.59 -4.54
C LEU A 196 -0.57 15.84 -5.76
N GLU A 197 0.55 15.13 -5.85
CA GLU A 197 1.53 15.23 -6.93
C GLU A 197 1.44 14.06 -7.92
N TYR A 198 1.03 12.89 -7.44
CA TYR A 198 0.90 11.67 -8.23
C TYR A 198 -0.47 11.02 -7.99
N LEU A 199 -1.21 10.79 -9.07
CA LEU A 199 -2.51 10.12 -9.04
C LEU A 199 -2.54 8.97 -10.04
N TYR A 200 -2.79 7.76 -9.54
CA TYR A 200 -3.14 6.60 -10.34
C TYR A 200 -4.56 6.14 -10.00
N ILE A 201 -5.41 6.03 -11.00
CA ILE A 201 -6.76 5.50 -10.86
C ILE A 201 -7.01 4.39 -11.88
N LYS A 202 -7.47 3.24 -11.41
CA LYS A 202 -8.10 2.20 -12.23
C LYS A 202 -9.52 1.97 -11.73
N ALA A 203 -10.47 2.68 -12.34
CA ALA A 203 -11.87 2.70 -11.91
C ALA A 203 -12.79 2.52 -13.13
N ASN A 204 -13.16 1.28 -13.41
CA ASN A 204 -13.98 0.95 -14.60
C ASN A 204 -15.46 1.38 -14.50
N ASN A 205 -15.87 1.91 -13.34
CA ASN A 205 -17.27 2.23 -13.01
C ASN A 205 -17.50 3.72 -12.71
N VAL A 206 -16.47 4.56 -12.90
CA VAL A 206 -16.51 6.00 -12.68
C VAL A 206 -16.38 6.68 -14.03
N SER A 207 -17.35 7.52 -14.37
CA SER A 207 -17.38 8.28 -15.63
C SER A 207 -16.93 9.73 -15.45
N ASP A 208 -17.29 10.34 -14.32
CA ASP A 208 -16.99 11.75 -14.01
C ASP A 208 -15.63 11.92 -13.33
N PHE A 209 -14.75 12.66 -14.00
CA PHE A 209 -13.42 13.05 -13.51
C PHE A 209 -13.26 14.58 -13.39
N SER A 210 -14.36 15.32 -13.31
CA SER A 210 -14.34 16.79 -13.20
C SER A 210 -13.58 17.32 -11.98
N PHE A 211 -13.43 16.52 -10.92
CA PHE A 211 -12.61 16.85 -9.73
C PHE A 211 -11.13 17.09 -10.05
N LEU A 212 -10.64 16.64 -11.22
CA LEU A 212 -9.26 16.86 -11.65
C LEU A 212 -8.92 18.35 -11.73
N LYS A 213 -9.89 19.21 -12.08
CA LYS A 213 -9.68 20.66 -12.19
C LYS A 213 -9.22 21.32 -10.88
N ASP A 214 -9.44 20.65 -9.75
CA ASP A 214 -9.14 21.14 -8.41
C ASP A 214 -7.72 20.71 -7.93
N LEU A 215 -6.98 19.90 -8.73
CA LEU A 215 -5.68 19.32 -8.36
C LEU A 215 -4.49 20.11 -8.95
N SER A 216 -4.28 21.34 -8.46
CA SER A 216 -3.27 22.27 -9.00
C SER A 216 -1.80 21.83 -8.84
N SER A 217 -1.50 20.95 -7.87
CA SER A 217 -0.14 20.42 -7.60
C SER A 217 0.19 19.14 -8.39
N LEU A 218 -0.73 18.65 -9.21
CA LEU A 218 -0.58 17.34 -9.84
C LEU A 218 0.49 17.36 -10.94
N LYS A 219 1.45 16.45 -10.85
CA LYS A 219 2.57 16.30 -11.79
C LYS A 219 2.42 15.09 -12.69
N THR A 220 1.85 14.02 -12.16
CA THR A 220 1.70 12.75 -12.89
C THR A 220 0.30 12.19 -12.69
N LEU A 221 -0.36 11.94 -13.81
CA LEU A 221 -1.71 11.39 -13.86
C LEU A 221 -1.76 10.12 -14.71
N PHE A 222 -2.25 9.04 -14.11
CA PHE A 222 -2.55 7.81 -14.81
C PHE A 222 -3.99 7.40 -14.54
N ILE A 223 -4.82 7.30 -15.58
CA ILE A 223 -6.20 6.84 -15.46
C ILE A 223 -6.45 5.68 -16.43
N ILE A 224 -7.00 4.59 -15.89
CA ILE A 224 -7.56 3.48 -16.66
C ILE A 224 -9.05 3.40 -16.34
N SER A 225 -9.90 3.61 -17.34
CA SER A 225 -11.35 3.50 -17.20
C SER A 225 -12.03 3.08 -18.49
N LYS A 226 -13.02 2.20 -18.40
CA LYS A 226 -13.85 1.78 -19.53
C LYS A 226 -14.99 2.75 -19.86
N VAL A 227 -15.29 3.70 -18.97
CA VAL A 227 -16.49 4.54 -19.05
C VAL A 227 -16.21 6.02 -18.78
N ALA A 228 -14.95 6.41 -18.62
CA ALA A 228 -14.61 7.82 -18.37
C ALA A 228 -14.89 8.70 -19.59
N GLU A 229 -15.33 9.91 -19.30
CA GLU A 229 -15.49 11.00 -20.25
C GLU A 229 -14.54 12.12 -19.82
N PHE A 230 -13.73 12.63 -20.75
CA PHE A 230 -12.75 13.68 -20.48
C PHE A 230 -13.07 14.95 -21.27
N SER A 231 -12.87 16.09 -20.61
CA SER A 231 -12.96 17.43 -21.18
C SER A 231 -11.65 18.15 -20.94
N PHE A 232 -11.25 19.04 -21.86
CA PHE A 232 -10.03 19.84 -21.73
C PHE A 232 -10.05 20.78 -20.52
N GLU A 233 -11.24 21.22 -20.11
CA GLU A 233 -11.44 22.11 -18.96
C GLU A 233 -10.93 21.48 -17.64
N TYR A 234 -10.94 20.15 -17.55
CA TYR A 234 -10.45 19.42 -16.37
C TYR A 234 -8.94 19.62 -16.13
N PHE A 235 -8.22 20.09 -17.16
CA PHE A 235 -6.77 20.23 -17.16
C PHE A 235 -6.31 21.69 -17.28
N GLU A 236 -7.22 22.68 -17.25
CA GLU A 236 -6.87 24.10 -17.41
C GLU A 236 -6.00 24.61 -16.26
N ASN A 237 -6.22 24.13 -15.04
CA ASN A 237 -5.55 24.59 -13.82
C ASN A 237 -4.47 23.64 -13.31
N MET A 238 -3.75 22.97 -14.21
CA MET A 238 -2.67 22.02 -13.86
C MET A 238 -1.30 22.49 -14.39
N PRO A 239 -0.73 23.58 -13.86
CA PRO A 239 0.52 24.15 -14.37
C PRO A 239 1.75 23.24 -14.13
N GLN A 240 1.65 22.27 -13.23
CA GLN A 240 2.73 21.34 -12.88
C GLN A 240 2.62 19.98 -13.59
N LEU A 241 1.60 19.75 -14.43
CA LEU A 241 1.38 18.44 -15.03
C LEU A 241 2.46 18.14 -16.07
N GLU A 242 3.28 17.14 -15.79
CA GLU A 242 4.41 16.71 -16.63
C GLU A 242 4.11 15.45 -17.43
N ARG A 243 3.28 14.54 -16.87
CA ARG A 243 3.03 13.21 -17.43
C ARG A 243 1.56 12.86 -17.33
N ILE A 244 0.99 12.43 -18.45
CA ILE A 244 -0.38 11.96 -18.51
C ILE A 244 -0.48 10.68 -19.33
N ALA A 245 -1.10 9.64 -18.77
CA ALA A 245 -1.58 8.53 -19.58
C ALA A 245 -3.01 8.16 -19.20
N LEU A 246 -3.92 8.36 -20.15
CA LEU A 246 -5.30 7.96 -20.05
C LEU A 246 -5.52 6.73 -20.94
N SER A 247 -6.20 5.71 -20.45
CA SER A 247 -6.42 4.48 -21.21
C SER A 247 -7.82 3.90 -20.98
N GLY A 248 -8.38 3.29 -22.03
CA GLY A 248 -9.64 2.58 -21.96
C GLY A 248 -10.49 2.69 -23.22
N ASN A 249 -11.65 3.35 -23.11
CA ASN A 249 -12.63 3.46 -24.20
C ASN A 249 -12.14 4.28 -25.41
N LYS A 250 -12.94 4.31 -26.48
CA LYS A 250 -12.61 5.00 -27.73
C LYS A 250 -12.55 6.52 -27.58
N ASP A 251 -13.36 7.09 -26.70
CA ASP A 251 -13.39 8.54 -26.47
C ASP A 251 -12.12 9.02 -25.78
N ILE A 252 -11.59 8.25 -24.83
CA ILE A 252 -10.26 8.47 -24.24
C ILE A 252 -9.17 8.44 -25.31
N GLN A 253 -9.22 7.48 -26.23
CA GLN A 253 -8.22 7.37 -27.30
C GLN A 253 -8.26 8.60 -28.22
N ARG A 254 -9.46 9.07 -28.58
CA ARG A 254 -9.65 10.30 -29.34
C ARG A 254 -9.14 11.52 -28.57
N PHE A 255 -9.52 11.66 -27.31
CA PHE A 255 -9.06 12.75 -26.44
C PHE A 255 -7.53 12.78 -26.33
N ASN A 256 -6.87 11.62 -26.16
CA ASN A 256 -5.40 11.53 -26.13
C ASN A 256 -4.74 12.03 -27.42
N LEU A 257 -5.35 11.82 -28.59
CA LEU A 257 -4.84 12.35 -29.86
C LEU A 257 -4.93 13.87 -29.89
N GLU A 258 -6.09 14.42 -29.47
CA GLU A 258 -6.31 15.87 -29.42
C GLU A 258 -5.39 16.54 -28.36
N LEU A 259 -5.15 15.89 -27.23
CA LEU A 259 -4.26 16.36 -26.17
C LEU A 259 -2.79 16.48 -26.64
N LYS A 260 -2.31 15.49 -27.40
CA LYS A 260 -0.96 15.52 -27.99
C LYS A 260 -0.77 16.68 -28.96
N LEU A 261 -1.81 17.04 -29.71
CA LEU A 261 -1.77 18.16 -30.66
C LEU A 261 -1.82 19.53 -29.98
N THR A 262 -2.41 19.63 -28.79
CA THR A 262 -2.73 20.91 -28.14
C THR A 262 -1.78 21.31 -27.01
N LYS A 263 -1.19 20.36 -26.26
CA LYS A 263 -0.44 20.69 -25.04
C LYS A 263 1.05 20.29 -25.02
N ASN A 264 1.61 19.61 -26.01
CA ASN A 264 2.99 19.07 -25.96
C ASN A 264 3.30 18.27 -24.66
N ILE A 265 2.29 17.74 -23.98
CA ILE A 265 2.44 16.89 -22.79
C ILE A 265 2.64 15.45 -23.30
N VAL A 266 3.68 14.78 -22.78
CA VAL A 266 4.10 13.42 -23.16
C VAL A 266 3.33 12.36 -22.38
#